data_AF-A0A1S1QFU3-F1
#
_entry.id   AF-A0A1S1QFU3-F1
#
_cell.length_a   1.000
_cell.length_b   1.000
_cell.length_c   1.000
_cell.angle_alpha   90.00
_cell.angle_beta   90.00
_cell.angle_gamma   90.00
#
_symmetry.space_group_name_H-M   'P 1'
#
loop_
_entity.id
_entity.type
_entity.pdbx_description
1 polymer ?
#
loop_
_entity_poly.entity_id
_entity_poly.type
_entity_poly.pdbx_seq_one_letter_code
_entity_poly.pdbx_strand_id
1 'polypeptide(L)'
;MADPATYPISETTARLLRRPLFGHVVDGAVVPSLDGATMPVIDPATGSQIAVAAAGSAADVDRAVASARAAFDDGRWRNLAPLEKERRLRRLGALVAERGSEFAEIDVLDAGLLRMYTGFIVQFAVDGIDYYAGWPSKLQGAIPPVPSEFAVYQHREPIGVVGLITPWNGPTAVFAMVAAAVSAGNSVVLKPAEQTPMAAVLMAELALEAGIPPGVFNVVQGVGEVVGAALVEARGVDTISFTGSVATGSAIQAAAAKRVKRVCLELGGKSPFIIFPDADLDAAAATAMAGVWGASGQVCTAGSRVLVHESVHDEVVKRILDGSRALRLGSGFDPATEVGPLVSAEQLERVQRYVAVGRDEGADLALGGQRYGEVGFFHEPTVFTGVRNDMRIAQEEIFGPVMCVLPFGSEEEAYAIANDTEYGLAAGVWTNDLGLAHRASRALRVGTVWVNTYQMVHPTVPYGGVKQSGHGRTLGAASLDDFTQVKSVWMKVDG
;
A
#
# COMPACT_ATOMS: atom_id res chain seq x y z
N MET A 1 -13.67 25.85 -1.27
CA MET A 1 -13.93 24.47 -1.70
C MET A 1 -14.37 24.52 -3.15
N ALA A 2 -13.80 23.67 -4.01
CA ALA A 2 -14.17 23.56 -5.40
C ALA A 2 -15.62 23.05 -5.53
N ASP A 3 -16.32 23.47 -6.58
CA ASP A 3 -17.67 22.97 -6.87
C ASP A 3 -17.57 21.57 -7.50
N PRO A 4 -18.14 20.52 -6.91
CA PRO A 4 -18.14 19.18 -7.50
C PRO A 4 -18.68 19.12 -8.93
N ALA A 5 -19.54 20.06 -9.32
CA ALA A 5 -20.08 20.14 -10.69
C ALA A 5 -19.03 20.53 -11.75
N THR A 6 -17.85 21.02 -11.36
CA THR A 6 -16.75 21.31 -12.30
C THR A 6 -15.91 20.08 -12.61
N TYR A 7 -16.13 18.96 -11.94
CA TYR A 7 -15.39 17.71 -12.16
C TYR A 7 -16.19 16.74 -13.05
N PRO A 8 -15.53 15.95 -13.92
CA PRO A 8 -16.19 14.95 -14.76
C PRO A 8 -16.46 13.66 -13.98
N ILE A 9 -17.24 13.77 -12.91
CA ILE A 9 -17.60 12.69 -11.98
C ILE A 9 -19.08 12.35 -12.07
N SER A 10 -19.46 11.18 -11.57
CA SER A 10 -20.85 10.78 -11.45
C SER A 10 -21.63 11.65 -10.45
N GLU A 11 -22.95 11.72 -10.61
CA GLU A 11 -23.83 12.44 -9.67
C GLU A 11 -23.81 11.84 -8.27
N THR A 12 -23.53 10.53 -8.13
CA THR A 12 -23.40 9.89 -6.82
C THR A 12 -22.12 10.35 -6.12
N THR A 13 -20.98 10.40 -6.82
CA THR A 13 -19.74 10.98 -6.29
C THR A 13 -19.90 12.47 -5.98
N ALA A 14 -20.52 13.25 -6.87
CA ALA A 14 -20.77 14.68 -6.63
C ALA A 14 -21.58 14.91 -5.35
N ARG A 15 -22.55 14.04 -5.06
CA ARG A 15 -23.34 14.06 -3.81
C ARG A 15 -22.49 13.72 -2.59
N LEU A 16 -21.56 12.76 -2.70
CA LEU A 16 -20.61 12.46 -1.63
C LEU A 16 -19.73 13.67 -1.32
N LEU A 17 -19.23 14.38 -2.33
CA LEU A 17 -18.40 15.57 -2.14
C LEU A 17 -19.16 16.78 -1.57
N ARG A 18 -20.49 16.83 -1.75
CA ARG A 18 -21.36 17.87 -1.14
C ARG A 18 -21.61 17.64 0.36
N ARG A 19 -21.14 16.53 0.93
CA ARG A 19 -21.23 16.31 2.39
C ARG A 19 -20.46 17.42 3.12
N PRO A 20 -21.00 17.93 4.25
CA PRO A 20 -20.30 18.97 5.01
C PRO A 20 -19.01 18.48 5.65
N LEU A 21 -18.89 17.16 5.88
CA LEU A 21 -17.75 16.54 6.55
C LEU A 21 -17.64 15.06 6.19
N PHE A 22 -16.43 14.62 5.86
CA PHE A 22 -16.00 13.23 5.93
C PHE A 22 -15.54 12.95 7.38
N GLY A 23 -16.46 12.50 8.23
CA GLY A 23 -16.20 12.26 9.65
C GLY A 23 -15.44 10.95 9.93
N HIS A 24 -15.01 10.76 11.17
CA HIS A 24 -14.60 9.44 11.66
C HIS A 24 -15.77 8.47 11.56
N VAL A 25 -15.50 7.16 11.47
CA VAL A 25 -16.54 6.13 11.58
C VAL A 25 -16.26 5.32 12.84
N VAL A 26 -17.06 5.55 13.88
CA VAL A 26 -16.84 4.94 15.20
C VAL A 26 -18.16 4.43 15.73
N ASP A 27 -18.17 3.18 16.19
CA ASP A 27 -19.37 2.50 16.74
C ASP A 27 -20.59 2.59 15.81
N GLY A 28 -20.36 2.40 14.51
CA GLY A 28 -21.42 2.37 13.51
C GLY A 28 -21.98 3.72 13.08
N ALA A 29 -21.35 4.84 13.46
CA ALA A 29 -21.78 6.17 13.08
C ALA A 29 -20.65 7.03 12.50
N VAL A 30 -20.99 7.88 11.53
CA VAL A 30 -20.11 8.96 11.07
C VAL A 30 -20.18 10.10 12.07
N VAL A 31 -19.03 10.48 12.64
CA VAL A 31 -18.94 11.47 13.73
C VAL A 31 -17.82 12.48 13.46
N PRO A 32 -17.95 13.74 13.91
CA PRO A 32 -16.84 14.70 13.87
C PRO A 32 -15.73 14.30 14.87
N SER A 33 -14.59 14.97 14.77
CA SER A 33 -13.59 14.97 15.86
C SER A 33 -14.21 15.49 17.15
N LEU A 34 -13.83 14.94 18.31
CA LEU A 34 -14.32 15.35 19.62
C LEU A 34 -14.05 16.82 19.95
N ASP A 35 -12.96 17.37 19.43
CA ASP A 35 -12.59 18.79 19.57
C ASP A 35 -13.12 19.66 18.42
N GLY A 36 -13.82 19.06 17.44
CA GLY A 36 -14.35 19.74 16.26
C GLY A 36 -13.31 20.08 15.19
N ALA A 37 -12.05 19.66 15.33
CA ALA A 37 -11.01 19.92 14.35
C ALA A 37 -11.27 19.24 13.00
N THR A 38 -10.84 19.91 11.94
CA THR A 38 -10.99 19.45 10.55
C THR A 38 -9.71 19.67 9.75
N MET A 39 -9.59 18.96 8.64
CA MET A 39 -8.49 19.10 7.68
C MET A 39 -9.03 19.18 6.23
N PRO A 40 -8.37 19.92 5.34
CA PRO A 40 -8.78 19.99 3.94
C PRO A 40 -8.35 18.72 3.18
N VAL A 41 -9.21 18.25 2.28
CA VAL A 41 -8.84 17.26 1.25
C VAL A 41 -8.54 18.05 -0.01
N ILE A 42 -7.34 17.87 -0.57
CA ILE A 42 -6.83 18.65 -1.70
C ILE A 42 -6.78 17.77 -2.94
N ASP A 43 -7.28 18.28 -4.06
CA ASP A 43 -7.06 17.68 -5.36
C ASP A 43 -5.64 18.00 -5.86
N PRO A 44 -4.76 17.00 -6.01
CA PRO A 44 -3.37 17.23 -6.40
C PRO A 44 -3.20 17.73 -7.83
N ALA A 45 -4.19 17.54 -8.72
CA ALA A 45 -4.12 18.01 -10.09
C ALA A 45 -4.40 19.51 -10.20
N THR A 46 -5.17 20.09 -9.26
CA THR A 46 -5.56 21.51 -9.29
C THR A 46 -5.00 22.31 -8.12
N GLY A 47 -4.59 21.66 -7.04
CA GLY A 47 -4.26 22.29 -5.76
C GLY A 47 -5.47 22.82 -5.00
N SER A 48 -6.70 22.55 -5.47
CA SER A 48 -7.93 23.06 -4.87
C SER A 48 -8.43 22.13 -3.77
N GLN A 49 -9.02 22.72 -2.73
CA GLN A 49 -9.71 21.94 -1.70
C GLN A 49 -11.04 21.39 -2.24
N ILE A 50 -11.23 20.08 -2.22
CA ILE A 50 -12.40 19.37 -2.74
C ILE A 50 -13.36 18.87 -1.65
N ALA A 51 -12.85 18.63 -0.44
CA ALA A 51 -13.66 18.20 0.69
C ALA A 51 -13.06 18.65 2.04
N VAL A 52 -13.80 18.38 3.12
CA VAL A 52 -13.38 18.59 4.50
C VAL A 52 -13.46 17.25 5.23
N ALA A 53 -12.38 16.86 5.89
CA ALA A 53 -12.28 15.65 6.71
C ALA A 53 -12.17 15.99 8.20
N ALA A 54 -12.59 15.10 9.08
CA ALA A 54 -12.32 15.24 10.51
C ALA A 54 -10.82 15.08 10.79
N ALA A 55 -10.26 15.97 11.62
CA ALA A 55 -8.87 15.87 12.07
C ALA A 55 -8.87 15.35 13.51
N GLY A 56 -8.60 14.05 13.67
CA GLY A 56 -8.74 13.37 14.95
C GLY A 56 -7.64 13.72 15.95
N SER A 57 -8.00 13.62 17.22
CA SER A 57 -7.11 13.74 18.37
C SER A 57 -6.78 12.35 18.97
N ALA A 58 -5.92 12.32 19.98
CA ALA A 58 -5.71 11.10 20.77
C ALA A 58 -7.00 10.61 21.46
N ALA A 59 -7.91 11.52 21.82
CA ALA A 59 -9.19 11.16 22.43
C ALA A 59 -10.14 10.44 21.44
N ASP A 60 -10.08 10.81 20.16
CA ASP A 60 -10.84 10.13 19.10
C ASP A 60 -10.31 8.71 18.89
N VAL A 61 -8.99 8.53 18.95
CA VAL A 61 -8.35 7.21 18.93
C VAL A 61 -8.80 6.37 20.12
N ASP A 62 -8.75 6.91 21.35
CA ASP A 62 -9.19 6.18 22.54
C ASP A 62 -10.66 5.74 22.43
N ARG A 63 -11.53 6.62 21.90
CA ARG A 63 -12.94 6.31 21.65
C ARG A 63 -13.11 5.16 20.64
N ALA A 64 -12.36 5.19 19.53
CA ALA A 64 -12.43 4.15 18.51
C ALA A 64 -11.85 2.81 19.01
N VAL A 65 -10.76 2.85 19.77
CA VAL A 65 -10.15 1.67 20.38
C VAL A 65 -11.08 1.06 21.42
N ALA A 66 -11.78 1.87 22.23
CA ALA A 66 -12.79 1.38 23.17
C ALA A 66 -13.95 0.69 22.45
N SER A 67 -14.44 1.28 21.34
CA SER A 67 -15.45 0.69 20.47
C SER A 67 -15.00 -0.67 19.89
N ALA A 68 -13.79 -0.72 19.34
CA ALA A 68 -13.19 -1.95 18.81
C ALA A 68 -13.01 -3.03 19.88
N ARG A 69 -12.56 -2.63 21.08
CA ARG A 69 -12.39 -3.55 22.20
C ARG A 69 -13.73 -4.13 22.65
N ALA A 70 -14.76 -3.31 22.79
CA ALA A 70 -16.08 -3.77 23.19
C ALA A 70 -16.66 -4.80 22.20
N ALA A 71 -16.55 -4.55 20.89
CA ALA A 71 -17.00 -5.48 19.85
C ALA A 71 -16.18 -6.78 19.80
N PHE A 72 -14.89 -6.73 20.15
CA PHE A 72 -14.08 -7.95 20.26
C PHE A 72 -14.41 -8.76 21.51
N ASP A 73 -14.53 -8.11 22.66
CA ASP A 73 -14.69 -8.77 23.95
C ASP A 73 -16.08 -9.39 24.13
N ASP A 74 -17.14 -8.72 23.68
CA ASP A 74 -18.50 -9.27 23.72
C ASP A 74 -18.75 -10.39 22.70
N GLY A 75 -17.81 -10.57 21.77
CA GLY A 75 -17.82 -11.68 20.83
C GLY A 75 -18.78 -11.52 19.66
N ARG A 76 -19.44 -10.36 19.47
CA ARG A 76 -20.44 -10.15 18.39
C ARG A 76 -19.90 -10.48 17.01
N TRP A 77 -18.59 -10.33 16.80
CA TRP A 77 -17.91 -10.73 15.57
C TRP A 77 -17.06 -11.98 15.73
N ARG A 78 -16.16 -12.05 16.72
CA ARG A 78 -15.24 -13.20 16.82
C ARG A 78 -15.95 -14.54 17.04
N ASN A 79 -17.08 -14.54 17.76
CA ASN A 79 -17.87 -15.76 18.01
C ASN A 79 -18.98 -15.99 16.97
N LEU A 80 -19.13 -15.10 16.00
CA LEU A 80 -20.09 -15.28 14.89
C LEU A 80 -19.72 -16.55 14.12
N ALA A 81 -20.72 -17.32 13.68
CA ALA A 81 -20.47 -18.55 12.93
C ALA A 81 -19.62 -18.24 11.67
N PRO A 82 -18.59 -19.04 11.36
CA PRO A 82 -17.68 -18.77 10.24
C PRO A 82 -18.38 -18.47 8.90
N LEU A 83 -19.41 -19.26 8.55
CA LEU A 83 -20.15 -19.07 7.30
C LEU A 83 -21.01 -17.80 7.30
N GLU A 84 -21.38 -17.28 8.46
CA GLU A 84 -22.09 -16.00 8.57
C GLU A 84 -21.13 -14.82 8.41
N LYS A 85 -19.89 -14.94 8.91
CA LYS A 85 -18.82 -13.96 8.60
C LYS A 85 -18.53 -13.93 7.10
N GLU A 86 -18.41 -15.10 6.47
CA GLU A 86 -18.21 -15.23 5.02
C GLU A 86 -19.32 -14.52 4.23
N ARG A 87 -20.60 -14.76 4.55
CA ARG A 87 -21.73 -14.09 3.86
C ARG A 87 -21.65 -12.56 3.94
N ARG A 88 -21.32 -12.01 5.11
CA ARG A 88 -21.21 -10.56 5.32
C ARG A 88 -20.03 -9.96 4.57
N LEU A 89 -18.88 -10.65 4.55
CA LEU A 89 -17.70 -10.20 3.79
C LEU A 89 -17.95 -10.28 2.27
N ARG A 90 -18.61 -11.32 1.77
CA ARG A 90 -19.02 -11.38 0.35
C ARG A 90 -20.01 -10.28 -0.02
N ARG A 91 -20.95 -9.98 0.88
CA ARG A 91 -21.87 -8.85 0.70
C ARG A 91 -21.12 -7.52 0.64
N LEU A 92 -20.09 -7.33 1.48
CA LEU A 92 -19.21 -6.17 1.39
C LEU A 92 -18.52 -6.09 0.03
N GLY A 93 -17.92 -7.18 -0.45
CA GLY A 93 -17.30 -7.23 -1.78
C GLY A 93 -18.26 -6.83 -2.90
N ALA A 94 -19.49 -7.34 -2.87
CA ALA A 94 -20.54 -6.97 -3.81
C ALA A 94 -20.90 -5.47 -3.76
N LEU A 95 -21.10 -4.90 -2.57
CA LEU A 95 -21.39 -3.47 -2.40
C LEU A 95 -20.25 -2.58 -2.91
N VAL A 96 -19.01 -3.00 -2.70
CA VAL A 96 -17.83 -2.27 -3.18
C VAL A 96 -17.75 -2.31 -4.70
N ALA A 97 -18.05 -3.46 -5.32
CA ALA A 97 -18.14 -3.58 -6.76
C ALA A 97 -19.26 -2.71 -7.34
N GLU A 98 -20.45 -2.71 -6.71
CA GLU A 98 -21.59 -1.87 -7.11
C GLU A 98 -21.26 -0.36 -7.03
N ARG A 99 -20.48 0.06 -6.03
CA ARG A 99 -20.04 1.45 -5.83
C ARG A 99 -18.66 1.73 -6.43
N GLY A 100 -18.16 0.84 -7.28
CA GLY A 100 -16.78 0.88 -7.77
C GLY A 100 -16.43 2.18 -8.51
N SER A 101 -17.37 2.78 -9.22
CA SER A 101 -17.16 4.08 -9.88
C SER A 101 -16.91 5.21 -8.89
N GLU A 102 -17.51 5.18 -7.70
CA GLU A 102 -17.34 6.22 -6.69
C GLU A 102 -15.97 6.12 -6.03
N PHE A 103 -15.52 4.92 -5.69
CA PHE A 103 -14.15 4.69 -5.24
C PHE A 103 -13.13 5.11 -6.30
N ALA A 104 -13.36 4.73 -7.56
CA ALA A 104 -12.47 5.08 -8.66
C ALA A 104 -12.36 6.60 -8.88
N GLU A 105 -13.47 7.34 -8.77
CA GLU A 105 -13.48 8.80 -8.91
C GLU A 105 -12.87 9.50 -7.69
N ILE A 106 -13.10 8.97 -6.47
CA ILE A 106 -12.46 9.46 -5.24
C ILE A 106 -10.94 9.32 -5.32
N ASP A 107 -10.44 8.14 -5.71
CA ASP A 107 -8.99 7.88 -5.83
C ASP A 107 -8.33 8.78 -6.89
N VAL A 108 -9.05 9.17 -7.96
CA VAL A 108 -8.54 10.19 -8.89
C VAL A 108 -8.46 11.56 -8.20
N LEU A 109 -9.49 11.90 -7.42
CA LEU A 109 -9.64 13.22 -6.81
C LEU A 109 -8.68 13.50 -5.66
N ASP A 110 -8.48 12.59 -4.72
CA ASP A 110 -7.65 12.84 -3.53
C ASP A 110 -6.22 12.31 -3.66
N ALA A 111 -6.01 11.22 -4.40
CA ALA A 111 -4.68 10.64 -4.62
C ALA A 111 -4.03 11.09 -5.94
N GLY A 112 -4.79 11.66 -6.87
CA GLY A 112 -4.29 12.05 -8.19
C GLY A 112 -4.03 10.88 -9.13
N LEU A 113 -4.59 9.71 -8.82
CA LEU A 113 -4.41 8.51 -9.65
C LEU A 113 -5.06 8.69 -11.01
N LEU A 114 -4.52 8.02 -12.03
CA LEU A 114 -5.15 8.01 -13.35
C LEU A 114 -6.37 7.11 -13.32
N ARG A 115 -7.45 7.51 -13.98
CA ARG A 115 -8.69 6.72 -14.04
C ARG A 115 -8.48 5.32 -14.60
N MET A 116 -7.51 5.15 -15.51
CA MET A 116 -7.13 3.83 -16.02
C MET A 116 -6.58 2.89 -14.93
N TYR A 117 -5.93 3.42 -13.89
CA TYR A 117 -5.40 2.63 -12.78
C TYR A 117 -6.42 2.42 -11.67
N THR A 118 -7.35 3.34 -11.46
CA THR A 118 -8.32 3.22 -10.37
C THR A 118 -9.30 2.06 -10.58
N GLY A 119 -9.63 1.70 -11.82
CA GLY A 119 -10.38 0.46 -12.11
C GLY A 119 -9.68 -0.81 -11.62
N PHE A 120 -8.35 -0.90 -11.80
CA PHE A 120 -7.55 -2.00 -11.27
C PHE A 120 -7.53 -2.00 -9.74
N ILE A 121 -7.35 -0.84 -9.11
CA ILE A 121 -7.29 -0.70 -7.66
C ILE A 121 -8.61 -1.12 -7.00
N VAL A 122 -9.74 -0.70 -7.56
CA VAL A 122 -11.07 -1.07 -7.08
C VAL A 122 -11.28 -2.58 -7.22
N GLN A 123 -10.97 -3.15 -8.39
CA GLN A 123 -11.10 -4.58 -8.61
C GLN A 123 -10.21 -5.39 -7.65
N PHE A 124 -8.98 -4.92 -7.41
CA PHE A 124 -8.07 -5.54 -6.46
C PHE A 124 -8.63 -5.54 -5.03
N ALA A 125 -9.29 -4.45 -4.61
CA ALA A 125 -9.95 -4.39 -3.31
C ALA A 125 -11.12 -5.39 -3.22
N VAL A 126 -11.95 -5.50 -4.27
CA VAL A 126 -13.05 -6.47 -4.36
C VAL A 126 -12.51 -7.90 -4.28
N ASP A 127 -11.53 -8.24 -5.12
CA ASP A 127 -10.93 -9.57 -5.16
C ASP A 127 -10.25 -9.92 -3.83
N GLY A 128 -9.63 -8.92 -3.17
CA GLY A 128 -9.06 -9.05 -1.84
C GLY A 128 -10.12 -9.39 -0.79
N ILE A 129 -11.22 -8.63 -0.76
CA ILE A 129 -12.34 -8.89 0.15
C ILE A 129 -12.92 -10.29 -0.10
N ASP A 130 -13.14 -10.68 -1.35
CA ASP A 130 -13.71 -11.97 -1.71
C ASP A 130 -12.77 -13.15 -1.38
N TYR A 131 -11.46 -12.96 -1.58
CA TYR A 131 -10.46 -13.93 -1.17
C TYR A 131 -10.51 -14.14 0.35
N TYR A 132 -10.48 -13.06 1.13
CA TYR A 132 -10.54 -13.11 2.59
C TYR A 132 -11.88 -13.55 3.15
N ALA A 133 -12.99 -13.30 2.45
CA ALA A 133 -14.30 -13.82 2.82
C ALA A 133 -14.34 -15.34 2.89
N GLY A 134 -13.48 -16.04 2.13
CA GLY A 134 -13.38 -17.50 2.14
C GLY A 134 -12.61 -18.08 3.33
N TRP A 135 -11.87 -17.28 4.09
CA TRP A 135 -10.98 -17.76 5.16
C TRP A 135 -11.62 -18.08 6.52
N PRO A 136 -12.73 -17.46 6.97
CA PRO A 136 -13.31 -17.73 8.29
C PRO A 136 -13.55 -19.24 8.54
N SER A 137 -13.95 -20.00 7.52
CA SER A 137 -14.21 -21.44 7.59
C SER A 137 -12.97 -22.34 7.39
N LYS A 138 -11.80 -21.74 7.15
CA LYS A 138 -10.56 -22.42 6.75
C LYS A 138 -9.37 -22.10 7.66
N LEU A 139 -9.59 -21.35 8.75
CA LEU A 139 -8.58 -21.13 9.79
C LEU A 139 -8.42 -22.41 10.61
N GLN A 140 -7.42 -23.20 10.23
CA GLN A 140 -7.17 -24.52 10.81
C GLN A 140 -6.15 -24.45 11.95
N GLY A 141 -6.34 -25.36 12.91
CA GLY A 141 -5.36 -25.70 13.93
C GLY A 141 -4.53 -26.93 13.56
N ALA A 142 -3.87 -27.52 14.55
CA ALA A 142 -3.10 -28.76 14.40
C ALA A 142 -3.34 -29.72 15.57
N ILE A 143 -3.14 -31.01 15.35
CA ILE A 143 -3.17 -32.06 16.38
C ILE A 143 -1.79 -32.73 16.36
N PRO A 144 -0.81 -32.21 17.14
CA PRO A 144 0.53 -32.76 17.13
C PRO A 144 0.58 -34.12 17.84
N PRO A 145 1.44 -35.05 17.40
CA PRO A 145 1.67 -36.31 18.11
C PRO A 145 2.42 -36.05 19.43
N VAL A 146 1.91 -36.60 20.53
CA VAL A 146 2.46 -36.52 21.88
C VAL A 146 2.28 -37.87 22.60
N PRO A 147 2.89 -38.10 23.78
CA PRO A 147 2.63 -39.31 24.57
C PRO A 147 1.13 -39.56 24.80
N SER A 148 0.72 -40.83 24.80
CA SER A 148 -0.68 -41.27 24.75
C SER A 148 -1.56 -40.83 25.92
N GLU A 149 -0.96 -40.49 27.05
CA GLU A 149 -1.63 -39.95 28.23
C GLU A 149 -2.06 -38.49 28.06
N PHE A 150 -1.76 -37.85 26.92
CA PHE A 150 -2.17 -36.50 26.59
C PHE A 150 -2.92 -36.42 25.25
N ALA A 151 -4.03 -35.70 25.25
CA ALA A 151 -4.65 -35.18 24.04
C ALA A 151 -4.24 -33.72 23.86
N VAL A 152 -3.60 -33.41 22.73
CA VAL A 152 -3.14 -32.05 22.41
C VAL A 152 -3.75 -31.58 21.11
N TYR A 153 -4.32 -30.37 21.14
CA TYR A 153 -4.78 -29.68 19.96
C TYR A 153 -4.38 -28.21 20.02
N GLN A 154 -4.20 -27.63 18.84
CA GLN A 154 -3.90 -26.22 18.66
C GLN A 154 -5.09 -25.54 18.01
N HIS A 155 -5.47 -24.37 18.50
CA HIS A 155 -6.43 -23.48 17.85
C HIS A 155 -5.75 -22.20 17.39
N ARG A 156 -6.24 -21.64 16.29
CA ARG A 156 -5.91 -20.27 15.88
C ARG A 156 -7.00 -19.34 16.39
N GLU A 157 -6.60 -18.36 17.19
CA GLU A 157 -7.50 -17.33 17.71
C GLU A 157 -7.17 -15.99 17.06
N PRO A 158 -8.16 -15.11 16.82
CA PRO A 158 -7.88 -13.73 16.46
C PRO A 158 -7.02 -13.06 17.53
N ILE A 159 -6.10 -12.20 17.11
CA ILE A 159 -5.19 -11.49 18.01
C ILE A 159 -5.90 -10.45 18.89
N GLY A 160 -7.01 -9.88 18.42
CA GLY A 160 -7.84 -8.93 19.16
C GLY A 160 -8.22 -7.69 18.37
N VAL A 161 -7.75 -6.53 18.83
CA VAL A 161 -7.90 -5.23 18.16
C VAL A 161 -6.63 -4.92 17.37
N VAL A 162 -6.81 -4.72 16.07
CA VAL A 162 -5.75 -4.41 15.11
C VAL A 162 -5.76 -2.91 14.82
N GLY A 163 -4.64 -2.23 15.04
CA GLY A 163 -4.41 -0.88 14.52
C GLY A 163 -3.79 -0.96 13.13
N LEU A 164 -4.51 -0.48 12.11
CA LEU A 164 -4.07 -0.46 10.72
C LEU A 164 -3.77 0.99 10.31
N ILE A 165 -2.56 1.26 9.83
CA ILE A 165 -2.14 2.59 9.39
C ILE A 165 -1.63 2.48 7.95
N THR A 166 -2.26 3.21 7.02
CA THR A 166 -2.06 2.99 5.59
C THR A 166 -1.59 4.24 4.85
N PRO A 167 -0.86 4.11 3.72
CA PRO A 167 -0.39 5.23 2.92
C PRO A 167 -1.50 5.74 1.98
N TRP A 168 -1.17 6.78 1.21
CA TRP A 168 -2.06 7.48 0.31
C TRP A 168 -2.01 6.99 -1.15
N ASN A 169 -1.03 6.16 -1.53
CA ASN A 169 -0.76 5.84 -2.93
C ASN A 169 -1.67 4.74 -3.53
N GLY A 170 -2.50 4.11 -2.71
CA GLY A 170 -3.55 3.18 -3.17
C GLY A 170 -4.68 3.09 -2.16
N PRO A 171 -5.42 4.18 -1.89
CA PRO A 171 -6.32 4.30 -0.75
C PRO A 171 -7.40 3.22 -0.72
N THR A 172 -7.94 2.85 -1.88
CA THR A 172 -8.95 1.79 -1.98
C THR A 172 -8.35 0.37 -1.89
N ALA A 173 -7.12 0.15 -2.37
CA ALA A 173 -6.49 -1.18 -2.34
C ALA A 173 -6.24 -1.70 -0.91
N VAL A 174 -6.09 -0.80 0.07
CA VAL A 174 -5.77 -1.15 1.47
C VAL A 174 -6.87 -1.98 2.14
N PHE A 175 -8.07 -2.02 1.57
CA PHE A 175 -9.18 -2.80 2.13
C PHE A 175 -8.98 -4.30 2.02
N ALA A 176 -8.11 -4.78 1.13
CA ALA A 176 -7.65 -6.16 1.16
C ALA A 176 -6.97 -6.50 2.50
N MET A 177 -6.20 -5.56 3.08
CA MET A 177 -5.53 -5.72 4.38
C MET A 177 -6.55 -5.72 5.53
N VAL A 178 -7.53 -4.81 5.48
CA VAL A 178 -8.62 -4.78 6.47
C VAL A 178 -9.42 -6.08 6.45
N ALA A 179 -9.74 -6.58 5.25
CA ALA A 179 -10.47 -7.83 5.08
C ALA A 179 -9.72 -9.03 5.67
N ALA A 180 -8.38 -9.08 5.56
CA ALA A 180 -7.56 -10.12 6.19
C ALA A 180 -7.77 -10.15 7.72
N ALA A 181 -7.60 -9.00 8.39
CA ALA A 181 -7.77 -8.89 9.83
C ALA A 181 -9.21 -9.21 10.29
N VAL A 182 -10.21 -8.66 9.61
CA VAL A 182 -11.63 -8.86 9.94
C VAL A 182 -12.04 -10.32 9.70
N SER A 183 -11.57 -10.96 8.62
CA SER A 183 -11.86 -12.38 8.33
C SER A 183 -11.34 -13.33 9.41
N ALA A 184 -10.21 -13.01 10.03
CA ALA A 184 -9.65 -13.75 11.15
C ALA A 184 -10.47 -13.61 12.45
N GLY A 185 -11.41 -12.67 12.50
CA GLY A 185 -12.29 -12.41 13.65
C GLY A 185 -11.83 -11.25 14.53
N ASN A 186 -10.89 -10.43 14.07
CA ASN A 186 -10.43 -9.24 14.80
C ASN A 186 -11.42 -8.08 14.67
N SER A 187 -11.28 -7.11 15.57
CA SER A 187 -11.80 -5.76 15.35
C SER A 187 -10.66 -4.85 14.87
N VAL A 188 -10.97 -3.84 14.06
CA VAL A 188 -10.00 -2.98 13.38
C VAL A 188 -10.26 -1.51 13.71
N VAL A 189 -9.18 -0.77 13.97
CA VAL A 189 -9.13 0.70 13.91
C VAL A 189 -8.18 1.09 12.80
N LEU A 190 -8.72 1.64 11.72
CA LEU A 190 -7.98 2.11 10.55
C LEU A 190 -7.69 3.61 10.65
N LYS A 191 -6.43 3.99 10.46
CA LYS A 191 -6.00 5.35 10.17
C LYS A 191 -5.57 5.45 8.70
N PRO A 192 -6.40 6.01 7.81
CA PRO A 192 -5.96 6.30 6.45
C PRO A 192 -4.92 7.44 6.45
N ALA A 193 -4.21 7.58 5.34
CA ALA A 193 -3.37 8.75 5.13
C ALA A 193 -4.21 10.04 5.09
N GLU A 194 -3.66 11.11 5.63
CA GLU A 194 -4.32 12.42 5.74
C GLU A 194 -4.60 13.06 4.37
N GLN A 195 -3.86 12.67 3.33
CA GLN A 195 -4.07 13.12 1.96
C GLN A 195 -5.33 12.48 1.33
N THR A 196 -5.63 11.23 1.66
CA THR A 196 -6.63 10.41 0.95
C THR A 196 -7.65 9.74 1.90
N PRO A 197 -8.40 10.52 2.69
CA PRO A 197 -9.26 9.94 3.72
C PRO A 197 -10.59 9.37 3.22
N MET A 198 -11.05 9.78 2.04
CA MET A 198 -12.47 9.66 1.66
C MET A 198 -12.89 8.20 1.45
N ALA A 199 -12.05 7.40 0.78
CA ALA A 199 -12.33 5.99 0.51
C ALA A 199 -12.55 5.18 1.80
N ALA A 200 -11.78 5.46 2.87
CA ALA A 200 -11.89 4.74 4.14
C ALA A 200 -13.25 4.95 4.81
N VAL A 201 -13.79 6.17 4.75
CA VAL A 201 -15.11 6.49 5.29
C VAL A 201 -16.20 5.73 4.52
N LEU A 202 -16.16 5.77 3.19
CA LEU A 202 -17.13 5.07 2.35
C LEU A 202 -17.10 3.55 2.60
N MET A 203 -15.92 2.95 2.69
CA MET A 203 -15.79 1.52 2.99
C MET A 203 -16.39 1.17 4.36
N ALA A 204 -16.20 2.01 5.38
CA ALA A 204 -16.75 1.75 6.71
C ALA A 204 -18.28 1.87 6.74
N GLU A 205 -18.86 2.79 5.97
CA GLU A 205 -20.32 2.85 5.75
C GLU A 205 -20.84 1.57 5.07
N LEU A 206 -20.17 1.11 4.01
CA LEU A 206 -20.53 -0.13 3.31
C LEU A 206 -20.35 -1.38 4.17
N ALA A 207 -19.36 -1.41 5.06
CA ALA A 207 -19.18 -2.50 6.02
C ALA A 207 -20.40 -2.65 6.95
N LEU A 208 -20.95 -1.54 7.43
CA LEU A 208 -22.17 -1.53 8.24
C LEU A 208 -23.37 -2.00 7.42
N GLU A 209 -23.51 -1.50 6.19
CA GLU A 209 -24.56 -1.93 5.27
C GLU A 209 -24.50 -3.44 4.98
N ALA A 210 -23.30 -3.99 4.81
CA ALA A 210 -23.05 -5.42 4.63
C ALA A 210 -23.42 -6.27 5.87
N GLY A 211 -23.64 -5.62 7.01
CA GLY A 211 -24.00 -6.26 8.28
C GLY A 211 -22.79 -6.57 9.17
N ILE A 212 -21.62 -6.00 8.90
CA ILE A 212 -20.50 -6.05 9.85
C ILE A 212 -20.90 -5.22 11.09
N PRO A 213 -20.91 -5.81 12.31
CA PRO A 213 -21.43 -5.11 13.48
C PRO A 213 -20.70 -3.80 13.82
N PRO A 214 -21.39 -2.81 14.43
CA PRO A 214 -20.77 -1.63 15.00
C PRO A 214 -19.58 -1.99 15.91
N GLY A 215 -18.50 -1.23 15.74
CA GLY A 215 -17.24 -1.40 16.46
C GLY A 215 -16.26 -2.42 15.87
N VAL A 216 -16.68 -3.28 14.95
CA VAL A 216 -15.74 -4.25 14.31
C VAL A 216 -14.79 -3.57 13.34
N PHE A 217 -15.26 -2.56 12.61
CA PHE A 217 -14.43 -1.74 11.75
C PHE A 217 -14.67 -0.26 12.09
N ASN A 218 -13.61 0.40 12.56
CA ASN A 218 -13.64 1.83 12.89
C ASN A 218 -12.59 2.56 12.04
N VAL A 219 -12.85 3.82 11.72
CA VAL A 219 -11.95 4.70 10.97
C VAL A 219 -11.73 5.98 11.77
N VAL A 220 -10.48 6.28 12.10
CA VAL A 220 -10.07 7.55 12.72
C VAL A 220 -9.07 8.23 11.80
N GLN A 221 -9.43 9.44 11.37
CA GLN A 221 -8.66 10.21 10.41
C GLN A 221 -7.81 11.25 11.13
N GLY A 222 -6.72 11.70 10.52
CA GLY A 222 -5.88 12.79 11.04
C GLY A 222 -4.42 12.57 10.72
N VAL A 223 -3.56 13.47 11.18
CA VAL A 223 -2.11 13.42 10.89
C VAL A 223 -1.41 12.26 11.59
N GLY A 224 -0.35 11.73 10.96
CA GLY A 224 0.41 10.59 11.48
C GLY A 224 0.98 10.83 12.88
N GLU A 225 1.52 12.01 13.15
CA GLU A 225 2.16 12.40 14.40
C GLU A 225 1.20 12.46 15.58
N VAL A 226 -0.10 12.58 15.32
CA VAL A 226 -1.15 12.66 16.36
C VAL A 226 -1.92 11.34 16.42
N VAL A 227 -2.67 11.03 15.37
CA VAL A 227 -3.59 9.88 15.35
C VAL A 227 -2.83 8.57 15.20
N GLY A 228 -1.84 8.53 14.31
CA GLY A 228 -0.99 7.35 14.11
C GLY A 228 -0.19 7.03 15.37
N ALA A 229 0.48 8.02 15.95
CA ALA A 229 1.24 7.87 17.20
C ALA A 229 0.35 7.38 18.36
N ALA A 230 -0.82 8.01 18.57
CA ALA A 230 -1.76 7.60 19.59
C ALA A 230 -2.23 6.15 19.41
N LEU A 231 -2.53 5.73 18.17
CA LEU A 231 -2.98 4.38 17.88
C LEU A 231 -1.91 3.33 18.20
N VAL A 232 -0.65 3.64 17.90
CA VAL A 232 0.50 2.77 18.21
C VAL A 232 0.72 2.65 19.71
N GLU A 233 0.52 3.72 20.48
CA GLU A 233 0.71 3.71 21.94
C GLU A 233 -0.49 3.19 22.74
N ALA A 234 -1.69 3.13 22.12
CA ALA A 234 -2.95 2.78 22.76
C ALA A 234 -2.89 1.41 23.47
N ARG A 235 -3.41 1.34 24.71
CA ARG A 235 -3.41 0.09 25.51
C ARG A 235 -4.30 -0.99 24.91
N GLY A 236 -5.41 -0.60 24.31
CA GLY A 236 -6.45 -1.50 23.82
C GLY A 236 -6.19 -2.06 22.43
N VAL A 237 -4.99 -1.88 21.86
CA VAL A 237 -4.59 -2.38 20.53
C VAL A 237 -3.54 -3.47 20.71
N ASP A 238 -3.77 -4.66 20.13
CA ASP A 238 -2.95 -5.86 20.35
C ASP A 238 -1.84 -6.01 19.30
N THR A 239 -2.09 -5.53 18.07
CA THR A 239 -1.11 -5.56 16.98
C THR A 239 -1.22 -4.30 16.12
N ILE A 240 -0.11 -3.92 15.49
CA ILE A 240 -0.05 -2.84 14.51
C ILE A 240 0.31 -3.43 13.15
N SER A 241 -0.42 -3.03 12.11
CA SER A 241 -0.01 -3.22 10.72
C SER A 241 0.16 -1.84 10.10
N PHE A 242 1.36 -1.57 9.60
CA PHE A 242 1.73 -0.28 9.04
C PHE A 242 2.33 -0.45 7.66
N THR A 243 1.87 0.39 6.74
CA THR A 243 2.49 0.56 5.42
C THR A 243 2.93 2.01 5.25
N GLY A 244 4.19 2.25 4.87
CA GLY A 244 4.73 3.60 4.69
C GLY A 244 6.25 3.68 4.72
N SER A 245 6.79 4.81 5.18
CA SER A 245 8.24 5.05 5.15
C SER A 245 9.01 4.18 6.16
N VAL A 246 10.27 3.86 5.86
CA VAL A 246 11.17 3.14 6.80
C VAL A 246 11.33 3.90 8.11
N ALA A 247 11.56 5.21 8.05
CA ALA A 247 11.73 6.04 9.24
C ALA A 247 10.52 5.98 10.18
N THR A 248 9.31 6.09 9.63
CA THR A 248 8.06 5.94 10.39
C THR A 248 7.89 4.51 10.91
N GLY A 249 8.15 3.48 10.08
CA GLY A 249 8.06 2.08 10.48
C GLY A 249 8.98 1.73 11.66
N SER A 250 10.22 2.21 11.63
CA SER A 250 11.18 2.06 12.74
C SER A 250 10.68 2.76 14.02
N ALA A 251 10.15 3.98 13.90
CA ALA A 251 9.58 4.71 15.03
C ALA A 251 8.37 3.97 15.64
N ILE A 252 7.50 3.41 14.80
CA ILE A 252 6.36 2.59 15.22
C ILE A 252 6.84 1.35 15.96
N GLN A 253 7.82 0.63 15.42
CA GLN A 253 8.37 -0.58 16.06
C GLN A 253 8.98 -0.26 17.42
N ALA A 254 9.73 0.85 17.54
CA ALA A 254 10.29 1.31 18.81
C ALA A 254 9.19 1.66 19.83
N ALA A 255 8.13 2.34 19.42
CA ALA A 255 7.01 2.69 20.30
C ALA A 255 6.21 1.44 20.72
N ALA A 256 5.97 0.51 19.79
CA ALA A 256 5.27 -0.75 20.02
C ALA A 256 6.01 -1.67 21.02
N ALA A 257 7.35 -1.61 21.05
CA ALA A 257 8.18 -2.41 21.95
C ALA A 257 7.85 -2.17 23.43
N LYS A 258 7.43 -0.95 23.82
CA LYS A 258 7.00 -0.63 25.21
C LYS A 258 5.86 -1.52 25.71
N ARG A 259 5.09 -2.11 24.79
CA ARG A 259 3.96 -3.01 25.08
C ARG A 259 4.12 -4.41 24.47
N VAL A 260 5.26 -4.70 23.84
CA VAL A 260 5.51 -5.97 23.15
C VAL A 260 4.43 -6.28 22.10
N LYS A 261 3.88 -5.26 21.44
CA LYS A 261 2.91 -5.48 20.36
C LYS A 261 3.60 -6.15 19.18
N ARG A 262 2.90 -7.08 18.53
CA ARG A 262 3.29 -7.51 17.18
C ARG A 262 3.15 -6.32 16.24
N VAL A 263 4.11 -6.18 15.33
CA VAL A 263 4.10 -5.15 14.29
C VAL A 263 4.35 -5.83 12.96
N CYS A 264 3.46 -5.64 12.00
CA CYS A 264 3.69 -6.00 10.60
C CYS A 264 4.03 -4.71 9.84
N LEU A 265 5.14 -4.72 9.12
CA LEU A 265 5.69 -3.53 8.45
C LEU A 265 5.84 -3.82 6.96
N GLU A 266 5.17 -3.02 6.13
CA GLU A 266 5.38 -2.95 4.69
C GLU A 266 5.99 -1.58 4.36
N LEU A 267 7.28 -1.55 4.07
CA LEU A 267 8.03 -0.30 3.99
C LEU A 267 8.50 0.01 2.57
N GLY A 268 9.22 1.12 2.43
CA GLY A 268 9.75 1.60 1.16
C GLY A 268 10.69 0.62 0.45
N GLY A 269 11.00 0.94 -0.80
CA GLY A 269 11.86 0.13 -1.64
C GLY A 269 12.74 0.94 -2.60
N LYS A 270 13.81 0.28 -3.06
CA LYS A 270 14.65 0.72 -4.17
C LYS A 270 14.87 -0.41 -5.16
N SER A 271 13.75 -0.92 -5.64
CA SER A 271 13.65 -2.20 -6.35
C SER A 271 14.46 -2.18 -7.66
N PRO A 272 15.37 -3.15 -7.88
CA PRO A 272 16.12 -3.26 -9.12
C PRO A 272 15.24 -3.87 -10.24
N PHE A 273 15.39 -3.34 -11.44
CA PHE A 273 14.82 -3.83 -12.68
C PHE A 273 15.97 -4.19 -13.62
N ILE A 274 16.26 -5.47 -13.78
CA ILE A 274 17.49 -5.97 -14.40
C ILE A 274 17.20 -6.46 -15.81
N ILE A 275 17.94 -5.95 -16.80
CA ILE A 275 17.77 -6.26 -18.23
C ILE A 275 19.05 -6.90 -18.76
N PHE A 276 18.94 -8.17 -19.15
CA PHE A 276 20.02 -8.92 -19.80
C PHE A 276 19.95 -8.81 -21.33
N PRO A 277 21.06 -9.10 -22.06
CA PRO A 277 21.13 -8.89 -23.51
C PRO A 277 20.16 -9.73 -24.34
N ASP A 278 19.72 -10.87 -23.81
CA ASP A 278 18.83 -11.81 -24.47
C ASP A 278 17.34 -11.51 -24.24
N ALA A 279 17.02 -10.48 -23.45
CA ALA A 279 15.67 -10.03 -23.21
C ALA A 279 15.01 -9.42 -24.45
N ASP A 280 13.68 -9.42 -24.47
CA ASP A 280 12.93 -8.52 -25.35
C ASP A 280 13.12 -7.07 -24.85
N LEU A 281 14.03 -6.33 -25.49
CA LEU A 281 14.42 -4.98 -25.07
C LEU A 281 13.28 -3.96 -25.21
N ASP A 282 12.38 -4.16 -26.18
CA ASP A 282 11.22 -3.26 -26.36
C ASP A 282 10.23 -3.47 -25.20
N ALA A 283 9.89 -4.73 -24.90
CA ALA A 283 9.00 -5.06 -23.79
C ALA A 283 9.61 -4.68 -22.43
N ALA A 284 10.92 -4.91 -22.25
CA ALA A 284 11.63 -4.57 -21.02
C ALA A 284 11.65 -3.05 -20.80
N ALA A 285 11.99 -2.25 -21.83
CA ALA A 285 12.00 -0.79 -21.73
C ALA A 285 10.59 -0.23 -21.47
N ALA A 286 9.58 -0.73 -22.18
CA ALA A 286 8.18 -0.33 -21.98
C ALA A 286 7.70 -0.63 -20.56
N THR A 287 8.04 -1.80 -20.02
CA THR A 287 7.64 -2.19 -18.67
C THR A 287 8.44 -1.45 -17.59
N ALA A 288 9.72 -1.16 -17.81
CA ALA A 288 10.51 -0.31 -16.92
C ALA A 288 9.90 1.09 -16.81
N MET A 289 9.51 1.68 -17.94
CA MET A 289 8.78 2.95 -17.99
C MET A 289 7.45 2.86 -17.23
N ALA A 290 6.60 1.87 -17.53
CA ALA A 290 5.32 1.69 -16.83
C ALA A 290 5.50 1.53 -15.31
N GLY A 291 6.54 0.79 -14.88
CA GLY A 291 6.84 0.53 -13.47
C GLY A 291 7.38 1.73 -12.68
N VAL A 292 7.78 2.82 -13.34
CA VAL A 292 8.26 4.06 -12.69
C VAL A 292 7.36 5.24 -12.97
N TRP A 293 6.77 5.35 -14.15
CA TRP A 293 5.87 6.46 -14.51
C TRP A 293 4.44 6.22 -14.03
N GLY A 294 4.03 4.95 -13.92
CA GLY A 294 2.74 4.56 -13.35
C GLY A 294 2.56 5.12 -11.93
N ALA A 295 1.37 5.65 -11.66
CA ALA A 295 1.05 6.39 -10.42
C ALA A 295 2.09 7.49 -10.07
N SER A 296 2.74 8.07 -11.08
CA SER A 296 3.80 9.09 -10.92
C SER A 296 4.98 8.60 -10.07
N GLY A 297 5.30 7.31 -10.12
CA GLY A 297 6.41 6.70 -9.37
C GLY A 297 6.16 6.58 -7.87
N GLN A 298 4.93 6.82 -7.42
CA GLN A 298 4.51 6.73 -6.02
C GLN A 298 4.14 5.28 -5.66
N VAL A 299 5.06 4.36 -5.95
CA VAL A 299 4.88 2.91 -5.74
C VAL A 299 6.10 2.38 -5.00
N CYS A 300 5.91 1.71 -3.88
CA CYS A 300 7.02 1.17 -3.06
C CYS A 300 7.88 0.15 -3.84
N THR A 301 7.28 -0.58 -4.78
CA THR A 301 7.98 -1.45 -5.73
C THR A 301 8.27 -0.80 -7.08
N ALA A 302 8.37 0.51 -7.17
CA ALA A 302 8.85 1.15 -8.39
C ALA A 302 10.23 0.60 -8.77
N GLY A 303 10.39 0.23 -10.04
CA GLY A 303 11.64 -0.27 -10.64
C GLY A 303 12.66 0.85 -10.84
N SER A 304 12.88 1.64 -9.80
CA SER A 304 13.56 2.93 -9.85
C SER A 304 15.06 2.84 -10.11
N ARG A 305 15.64 1.64 -9.98
CA ARG A 305 16.99 1.30 -10.47
C ARG A 305 16.89 0.34 -11.64
N VAL A 306 17.03 0.85 -12.86
CA VAL A 306 17.07 0.02 -14.06
C VAL A 306 18.52 -0.36 -14.31
N LEU A 307 18.86 -1.62 -14.02
CA LEU A 307 20.18 -2.19 -14.27
C LEU A 307 20.18 -2.77 -15.68
N VAL A 308 21.07 -2.31 -16.55
CA VAL A 308 21.11 -2.75 -17.95
C VAL A 308 22.49 -3.30 -18.28
N HIS A 309 22.54 -4.47 -18.91
CA HIS A 309 23.81 -5.03 -19.33
C HIS A 309 24.51 -4.09 -20.33
N GLU A 310 25.82 -3.89 -20.16
CA GLU A 310 26.60 -2.90 -20.92
C GLU A 310 26.45 -3.03 -22.44
N SER A 311 26.32 -4.25 -22.96
CA SER A 311 26.18 -4.52 -24.40
C SER A 311 24.88 -4.02 -25.02
N VAL A 312 23.84 -3.74 -24.22
CA VAL A 312 22.53 -3.24 -24.67
C VAL A 312 22.12 -1.93 -23.98
N HIS A 313 23.02 -1.35 -23.16
CA HIS A 313 22.76 -0.18 -22.33
C HIS A 313 22.22 1.01 -23.14
N ASP A 314 22.97 1.45 -24.16
CA ASP A 314 22.60 2.64 -24.94
C ASP A 314 21.31 2.44 -25.74
N GLU A 315 21.05 1.20 -26.18
CA GLU A 315 19.83 0.83 -26.90
C GLU A 315 18.59 0.95 -26.02
N VAL A 316 18.68 0.47 -24.78
CA VAL A 316 17.59 0.53 -23.79
C VAL A 316 17.39 1.96 -23.29
N VAL A 317 18.47 2.69 -22.98
CA VAL A 317 18.40 4.11 -22.60
C VAL A 317 17.70 4.92 -23.68
N LYS A 318 18.08 4.73 -24.96
CA LYS A 318 17.44 5.43 -26.08
C LYS A 318 15.93 5.17 -26.11
N ARG A 319 15.49 3.91 -25.97
CA ARG A 319 14.06 3.55 -25.93
C ARG A 319 13.31 4.21 -24.79
N ILE A 320 13.91 4.20 -23.59
CA ILE A 320 13.32 4.83 -22.41
C ILE A 320 13.18 6.33 -22.64
N LEU A 321 14.21 7.01 -23.15
CA LEU A 321 14.17 8.45 -23.41
C LEU A 321 13.14 8.80 -24.49
N ASP A 322 13.10 8.05 -25.59
CA ASP A 322 12.17 8.29 -26.69
C ASP A 322 10.71 8.07 -26.24
N GLY A 323 10.43 6.99 -25.51
CA GLY A 323 9.10 6.72 -24.96
C GLY A 323 8.68 7.74 -23.90
N SER A 324 9.59 8.13 -23.02
CA SER A 324 9.27 9.04 -21.91
C SER A 324 9.02 10.49 -22.37
N ARG A 325 9.64 10.95 -23.46
CA ARG A 325 9.37 12.28 -24.04
C ARG A 325 7.97 12.41 -24.66
N ALA A 326 7.37 11.31 -25.05
CA ALA A 326 6.06 11.28 -25.68
C ALA A 326 4.91 11.34 -24.66
N LEU A 327 5.20 11.12 -23.38
CA LEU A 327 4.18 10.99 -22.33
C LEU A 327 3.46 12.31 -22.08
N ARG A 328 2.14 12.22 -21.97
CA ARG A 328 1.30 13.36 -21.61
C ARG A 328 1.03 13.43 -20.10
N LEU A 329 1.37 14.57 -19.49
CA LEU A 329 1.07 14.87 -18.10
C LEU A 329 -0.28 15.59 -17.98
N GLY A 330 -1.05 15.28 -16.95
CA GLY A 330 -2.36 15.92 -16.76
C GLY A 330 -3.21 15.33 -15.64
N SER A 331 -4.46 15.79 -15.56
CA SER A 331 -5.45 15.26 -14.61
C SER A 331 -5.74 13.79 -14.90
N GLY A 332 -5.96 13.00 -13.85
CA GLY A 332 -6.36 11.61 -13.97
C GLY A 332 -7.74 11.39 -14.62
N PHE A 333 -8.52 12.45 -14.81
CA PHE A 333 -9.79 12.40 -15.54
C PHE A 333 -9.65 12.54 -17.07
N ASP A 334 -8.54 13.09 -17.56
CA ASP A 334 -8.29 13.17 -19.00
C ASP A 334 -7.80 11.80 -19.50
N PRO A 335 -8.53 11.13 -20.42
CA PRO A 335 -8.19 9.78 -20.88
C PRO A 335 -6.87 9.73 -21.68
N ALA A 336 -6.33 10.86 -22.11
CA ALA A 336 -5.05 10.94 -22.79
C ALA A 336 -3.88 11.24 -21.83
N THR A 337 -4.13 11.42 -20.53
CA THR A 337 -3.06 11.53 -19.53
C THR A 337 -2.40 10.17 -19.30
N GLU A 338 -1.08 10.16 -19.28
CA GLU A 338 -0.25 8.98 -19.00
C GLU A 338 0.56 9.12 -17.71
N VAL A 339 0.75 10.34 -17.21
CA VAL A 339 1.42 10.63 -15.93
C VAL A 339 0.63 11.67 -15.14
N GLY A 340 0.25 11.31 -13.91
CA GLY A 340 -0.55 12.16 -13.02
C GLY A 340 0.29 13.15 -12.21
N PRO A 341 -0.33 13.89 -11.28
CA PRO A 341 0.40 14.67 -10.30
C PRO A 341 1.04 13.76 -9.23
N LEU A 342 1.93 14.33 -8.43
CA LEU A 342 2.27 13.80 -7.11
C LEU A 342 1.16 14.18 -6.11
N VAL A 343 1.02 13.46 -5.01
CA VAL A 343 -0.13 13.63 -4.08
C VAL A 343 -0.16 15.00 -3.38
N SER A 344 0.98 15.68 -3.23
CA SER A 344 1.05 16.93 -2.45
C SER A 344 2.23 17.81 -2.86
N ALA A 345 2.17 19.09 -2.46
CA ALA A 345 3.28 20.03 -2.60
C ALA A 345 4.55 19.53 -1.88
N GLU A 346 4.42 18.94 -0.69
CA GLU A 346 5.56 18.40 0.06
C GLU A 346 6.26 17.26 -0.69
N GLN A 347 5.48 16.36 -1.31
CA GLN A 347 6.05 15.29 -2.13
C GLN A 347 6.73 15.83 -3.39
N LEU A 348 6.15 16.84 -4.04
CA LEU A 348 6.81 17.51 -5.17
C LEU A 348 8.16 18.12 -4.76
N GLU A 349 8.20 18.86 -3.65
CA GLU A 349 9.44 19.45 -3.15
C GLU A 349 10.47 18.36 -2.80
N ARG A 350 10.04 17.24 -2.20
CA ARG A 350 10.91 16.09 -1.93
C ARG A 350 11.55 15.55 -3.21
N VAL A 351 10.75 15.32 -4.25
CA VAL A 351 11.25 14.83 -5.54
C VAL A 351 12.24 15.81 -6.15
N GLN A 352 11.93 17.11 -6.18
CA GLN A 352 12.82 18.14 -6.71
C GLN A 352 14.15 18.20 -5.95
N ARG A 353 14.14 18.01 -4.62
CA ARG A 353 15.38 17.90 -3.83
C ARG A 353 16.24 16.72 -4.26
N TYR A 354 15.64 15.55 -4.49
CA TYR A 354 16.38 14.38 -4.98
C TYR A 354 16.95 14.57 -6.39
N VAL A 355 16.25 15.29 -7.27
CA VAL A 355 16.80 15.66 -8.58
C VAL A 355 18.03 16.56 -8.44
N ALA A 356 18.00 17.55 -7.54
CA ALA A 356 19.16 18.38 -7.25
C ALA A 356 20.33 17.54 -6.72
N VAL A 357 20.07 16.64 -5.76
CA VAL A 357 21.06 15.69 -5.23
C VAL A 357 21.72 14.85 -6.32
N GLY A 358 20.94 14.33 -7.28
CA GLY A 358 21.47 13.56 -8.40
C GLY A 358 22.46 14.33 -9.26
N ARG A 359 22.14 15.59 -9.59
CA ARG A 359 23.04 16.48 -10.33
C ARG A 359 24.30 16.80 -9.54
N ASP A 360 24.16 17.11 -8.26
CA ASP A 360 25.28 17.49 -7.38
C ASP A 360 26.28 16.34 -7.15
N GLU A 361 25.81 15.09 -7.20
CA GLU A 361 26.66 13.89 -7.08
C GLU A 361 27.28 13.43 -8.41
N GLY A 362 26.99 14.14 -9.49
CA GLY A 362 27.58 13.95 -10.81
C GLY A 362 26.86 12.94 -11.70
N ALA A 363 25.58 12.64 -11.45
CA ALA A 363 24.77 11.88 -12.40
C ALA A 363 24.36 12.77 -13.60
N ASP A 364 24.24 12.15 -14.77
CA ASP A 364 23.80 12.83 -15.98
C ASP A 364 22.28 12.88 -16.03
N LEU A 365 21.72 14.08 -16.01
CA LEU A 365 20.29 14.26 -16.20
C LEU A 365 19.94 14.16 -17.69
N ALA A 366 19.51 12.99 -18.13
CA ALA A 366 19.21 12.70 -19.53
C ALA A 366 17.80 13.15 -19.97
N LEU A 367 16.86 13.29 -19.02
CA LEU A 367 15.49 13.74 -19.28
C LEU A 367 14.88 14.43 -18.07
N GLY A 368 14.08 15.47 -18.32
CA GLY A 368 13.16 16.07 -17.35
C GLY A 368 13.86 16.79 -16.19
N GLY A 369 13.44 16.48 -14.97
CA GLY A 369 14.03 17.03 -13.75
C GLY A 369 13.48 18.40 -13.32
N GLN A 370 12.29 18.77 -13.78
CA GLN A 370 11.62 20.01 -13.39
C GLN A 370 10.15 19.78 -13.00
N ARG A 371 9.57 20.78 -12.32
CA ARG A 371 8.12 20.87 -12.13
C ARG A 371 7.45 21.10 -13.50
N TYR A 372 6.33 20.41 -13.74
CA TYR A 372 5.53 20.62 -14.94
C TYR A 372 4.39 21.61 -14.67
N GLY A 373 4.41 22.75 -15.37
CA GLY A 373 3.39 23.79 -15.24
C GLY A 373 3.35 24.49 -13.87
N GLU A 374 2.37 25.38 -13.70
CA GLU A 374 2.22 26.20 -12.49
C GLU A 374 1.11 25.70 -11.55
N VAL A 375 0.18 24.88 -12.05
CA VAL A 375 -1.00 24.39 -11.30
C VAL A 375 -0.84 22.91 -10.95
N GLY A 376 -1.35 22.50 -9.79
CA GLY A 376 -1.24 21.13 -9.29
C GLY A 376 0.18 20.77 -8.83
N PHE A 377 0.44 19.49 -8.61
CA PHE A 377 1.72 19.00 -8.06
C PHE A 377 2.45 18.08 -9.05
N PHE A 378 2.60 18.53 -10.30
CA PHE A 378 3.22 17.72 -11.35
C PHE A 378 4.74 17.84 -11.40
N HIS A 379 5.40 16.72 -11.68
CA HIS A 379 6.83 16.64 -11.95
C HIS A 379 7.07 15.89 -13.26
N GLU A 380 8.01 16.34 -14.07
CA GLU A 380 8.37 15.67 -15.32
C GLU A 380 8.97 14.27 -15.04
N PRO A 381 8.65 13.26 -15.88
CA PRO A 381 9.41 12.02 -15.91
C PRO A 381 10.90 12.32 -16.03
N THR A 382 11.69 11.79 -15.10
CA THR A 382 13.08 12.16 -14.93
C THR A 382 13.98 10.94 -15.05
N VAL A 383 14.96 10.99 -15.94
CA VAL A 383 15.89 9.88 -16.17
C VAL A 383 17.31 10.36 -15.89
N PHE A 384 17.98 9.68 -14.96
CA PHE A 384 19.40 9.83 -14.71
C PHE A 384 20.18 8.66 -15.33
N THR A 385 21.22 8.99 -16.08
CA THR A 385 22.27 8.07 -16.55
C THR A 385 23.60 8.40 -15.88
N GLY A 386 24.66 7.62 -16.12
CA GLY A 386 25.95 7.83 -15.46
C GLY A 386 25.89 7.65 -13.93
N VAL A 387 24.86 6.94 -13.45
CA VAL A 387 24.60 6.76 -12.03
C VAL A 387 25.54 5.69 -11.47
N ARG A 388 26.25 6.03 -10.40
CA ARG A 388 26.99 5.06 -9.59
C ARG A 388 26.10 4.54 -8.47
N ASN A 389 26.28 3.27 -8.08
CA ASN A 389 25.44 2.66 -7.05
C ASN A 389 25.55 3.36 -5.68
N ASP A 390 26.65 4.05 -5.39
CA ASP A 390 26.87 4.77 -4.12
C ASP A 390 26.16 6.13 -4.03
N MET A 391 25.59 6.63 -5.14
CA MET A 391 24.83 7.89 -5.14
C MET A 391 23.52 7.75 -4.36
N ARG A 392 23.10 8.83 -3.70
CA ARG A 392 21.83 8.84 -2.94
C ARG A 392 20.62 8.57 -3.81
N ILE A 393 20.60 9.05 -5.06
CA ILE A 393 19.50 8.74 -6.00
C ILE A 393 19.42 7.26 -6.37
N ALA A 394 20.52 6.50 -6.22
CA ALA A 394 20.54 5.05 -6.37
C ALA A 394 20.22 4.33 -5.06
N GLN A 395 20.54 4.90 -3.89
CA GLN A 395 20.38 4.23 -2.60
C GLN A 395 19.05 4.52 -1.90
N GLU A 396 18.52 5.72 -2.02
CA GLU A 396 17.36 6.21 -1.25
C GLU A 396 16.06 6.20 -2.08
N GLU A 397 14.94 5.91 -1.42
CA GLU A 397 13.60 5.97 -2.03
C GLU A 397 13.19 7.43 -2.29
N ILE A 398 12.96 7.75 -3.57
CA ILE A 398 12.53 9.09 -4.02
C ILE A 398 11.01 9.24 -3.93
N PHE A 399 10.28 8.17 -4.28
CA PHE A 399 8.81 8.11 -4.32
C PHE A 399 8.16 9.13 -5.29
N GLY A 400 8.74 9.25 -6.48
CA GLY A 400 8.27 10.09 -7.58
C GLY A 400 8.76 9.56 -8.92
N PRO A 401 8.46 10.25 -10.05
CA PRO A 401 8.76 9.76 -11.39
C PRO A 401 10.24 10.01 -11.73
N VAL A 402 11.14 9.34 -11.03
CA VAL A 402 12.60 9.43 -11.20
C VAL A 402 13.19 8.04 -11.37
N MET A 403 13.84 7.80 -12.51
CA MET A 403 14.50 6.56 -12.89
C MET A 403 16.01 6.75 -12.91
N CYS A 404 16.75 5.84 -12.28
CA CYS A 404 18.19 5.75 -12.37
C CYS A 404 18.58 4.56 -13.25
N VAL A 405 19.37 4.79 -14.30
CA VAL A 405 19.89 3.72 -15.16
C VAL A 405 21.36 3.47 -14.83
N LEU A 406 21.69 2.22 -14.51
CA LEU A 406 23.04 1.80 -14.13
C LEU A 406 23.49 0.63 -15.04
N PRO A 407 24.74 0.64 -15.54
CA PRO A 407 25.28 -0.47 -16.30
C PRO A 407 25.73 -1.63 -15.39
N PHE A 408 25.83 -2.83 -15.96
CA PHE A 408 26.56 -3.97 -15.39
C PHE A 408 27.17 -4.84 -16.50
N GLY A 409 28.22 -5.61 -16.19
CA GLY A 409 28.93 -6.47 -17.14
C GLY A 409 28.77 -7.98 -16.90
N SER A 410 28.30 -8.42 -15.72
CA SER A 410 28.03 -9.85 -15.46
C SER A 410 26.79 -10.09 -14.59
N GLU A 411 26.29 -11.33 -14.55
CA GLU A 411 25.22 -11.74 -13.63
C GLU A 411 25.58 -11.44 -12.17
N GLU A 412 26.80 -11.79 -11.75
CA GLU A 412 27.28 -11.60 -10.39
C GLU A 412 27.32 -10.12 -10.01
N GLU A 413 27.78 -9.28 -10.92
CA GLU A 413 27.79 -7.82 -10.72
C GLU A 413 26.37 -7.27 -10.63
N ALA A 414 25.46 -7.68 -11.53
CA ALA A 414 24.06 -7.26 -11.48
C ALA A 414 23.43 -7.59 -10.12
N TYR A 415 23.64 -8.81 -9.61
CA TYR A 415 23.11 -9.24 -8.32
C TYR A 415 23.79 -8.53 -7.15
N ALA A 416 25.08 -8.20 -7.25
CA ALA A 416 25.80 -7.42 -6.25
C ALA A 416 25.20 -6.01 -6.13
N ILE A 417 25.08 -5.29 -7.26
CA ILE A 417 24.46 -3.95 -7.32
C ILE A 417 23.01 -4.01 -6.84
N ALA A 418 22.23 -4.97 -7.34
CA ALA A 418 20.82 -5.15 -6.97
C ALA A 418 20.62 -5.33 -5.46
N ASN A 419 21.50 -6.09 -4.80
CA ASN A 419 21.43 -6.39 -3.38
C ASN A 419 22.11 -5.34 -2.48
N ASP A 420 22.98 -4.50 -3.03
CA ASP A 420 23.69 -3.42 -2.33
C ASP A 420 22.78 -2.20 -2.13
N THR A 421 21.79 -2.41 -1.26
CA THR A 421 20.83 -1.44 -0.76
C THR A 421 20.25 -1.98 0.56
N GLU A 422 19.84 -1.09 1.45
CA GLU A 422 19.16 -1.47 2.70
C GLU A 422 17.77 -2.06 2.47
N TYR A 423 17.17 -1.78 1.32
CA TYR A 423 15.86 -2.26 0.93
C TYR A 423 15.89 -3.71 0.40
N GLY A 424 14.73 -4.33 0.39
CA GLY A 424 14.51 -5.70 -0.06
C GLY A 424 13.05 -5.99 -0.40
N LEU A 425 12.36 -5.06 -1.06
CA LEU A 425 10.93 -5.22 -1.34
C LEU A 425 10.67 -6.12 -2.56
N ALA A 426 11.09 -5.69 -3.75
CA ALA A 426 10.93 -6.50 -4.95
C ALA A 426 12.08 -6.34 -5.96
N ALA A 427 12.09 -7.18 -6.98
CA ALA A 427 13.00 -7.09 -8.12
C ALA A 427 12.33 -7.60 -9.41
N GLY A 428 12.84 -7.14 -10.55
CA GLY A 428 12.41 -7.53 -11.88
C GLY A 428 13.60 -8.04 -12.67
N VAL A 429 13.43 -9.13 -13.40
CA VAL A 429 14.49 -9.76 -14.18
C VAL A 429 13.98 -10.02 -15.59
N TRP A 430 14.69 -9.50 -16.58
CA TRP A 430 14.35 -9.63 -17.99
C TRP A 430 15.41 -10.43 -18.72
N THR A 431 15.04 -11.61 -19.19
CA THR A 431 15.89 -12.59 -19.88
C THR A 431 15.01 -13.68 -20.50
N ASN A 432 15.49 -14.32 -21.56
CA ASN A 432 14.89 -15.54 -22.12
C ASN A 432 15.64 -16.82 -21.65
N ASP A 433 16.75 -16.69 -20.94
CA ASP A 433 17.48 -17.79 -20.31
C ASP A 433 16.80 -18.21 -18.99
N LEU A 434 16.16 -19.39 -19.01
CA LEU A 434 15.52 -19.99 -17.83
C LEU A 434 16.50 -20.29 -16.69
N GLY A 435 17.73 -20.67 -17.01
CA GLY A 435 18.78 -20.92 -16.04
C GLY A 435 19.18 -19.64 -15.32
N LEU A 436 19.33 -18.54 -16.07
CA LEU A 436 19.59 -17.22 -15.52
C LEU A 436 18.44 -16.75 -14.64
N ALA A 437 17.19 -16.81 -15.13
CA ALA A 437 16.01 -16.43 -14.36
C ALA A 437 15.91 -17.17 -13.02
N HIS A 438 16.19 -18.48 -13.03
CA HIS A 438 16.22 -19.28 -11.80
C HIS A 438 17.38 -18.90 -10.86
N ARG A 439 18.60 -18.62 -11.39
CA ARG A 439 19.72 -18.14 -10.56
C ARG A 439 19.42 -16.77 -9.94
N ALA A 440 18.90 -15.83 -10.73
CA ALA A 440 18.52 -14.51 -10.28
C ALA A 440 17.49 -14.56 -9.14
N SER A 441 16.42 -15.35 -9.30
CA SER A 441 15.37 -15.47 -8.27
C SER A 441 15.87 -16.03 -6.93
N ARG A 442 17.00 -16.77 -6.92
CA ARG A 442 17.66 -17.26 -5.70
C ARG A 442 18.70 -16.29 -5.14
N ALA A 443 19.34 -15.50 -6.00
CA ALA A 443 20.41 -14.59 -5.61
C ALA A 443 19.89 -13.25 -5.07
N LEU A 444 18.73 -12.79 -5.57
CA LEU A 444 18.13 -11.52 -5.18
C LEU A 444 17.48 -11.61 -3.80
N ARG A 445 17.83 -10.69 -2.90
CA ARG A 445 17.38 -10.65 -1.50
C ARG A 445 16.19 -9.71 -1.37
N VAL A 446 15.07 -10.13 -1.96
CA VAL A 446 13.82 -9.35 -2.01
C VAL A 446 12.62 -10.23 -1.65
N GLY A 447 11.49 -9.61 -1.33
CA GLY A 447 10.22 -10.30 -1.05
C GLY A 447 9.52 -10.88 -2.28
N THR A 448 9.66 -10.21 -3.42
CA THR A 448 9.02 -10.63 -4.68
C THR A 448 9.98 -10.47 -5.86
N VAL A 449 10.05 -11.48 -6.72
CA VAL A 449 10.82 -11.42 -7.97
C VAL A 449 9.86 -11.66 -9.14
N TRP A 450 9.81 -10.74 -10.08
CA TRP A 450 9.11 -10.91 -11.36
C TRP A 450 10.11 -11.23 -12.47
N VAL A 451 9.75 -12.16 -13.35
CA VAL A 451 10.54 -12.50 -14.55
C VAL A 451 9.71 -12.16 -15.78
N ASN A 452 10.23 -11.32 -16.67
CA ASN A 452 9.57 -10.83 -17.89
C ASN A 452 8.17 -10.23 -17.65
N THR A 453 7.98 -9.66 -16.46
CA THR A 453 6.81 -8.89 -16.04
C THR A 453 7.23 -8.01 -14.85
N TYR A 454 6.34 -7.14 -14.37
CA TYR A 454 6.64 -6.30 -13.21
C TYR A 454 5.35 -5.82 -12.55
N GLN A 455 5.40 -5.60 -11.22
CA GLN A 455 4.28 -5.06 -10.43
C GLN A 455 2.95 -5.83 -10.51
N MET A 456 2.99 -7.08 -10.97
CA MET A 456 1.82 -7.96 -10.91
C MET A 456 1.56 -8.35 -9.46
N VAL A 457 0.35 -8.10 -8.99
CA VAL A 457 -0.12 -8.43 -7.64
C VAL A 457 -1.43 -9.21 -7.72
N HIS A 458 -1.64 -10.12 -6.78
CA HIS A 458 -2.84 -10.92 -6.70
C HIS A 458 -3.16 -11.25 -5.23
N PRO A 459 -4.43 -11.21 -4.77
CA PRO A 459 -4.77 -11.44 -3.37
C PRO A 459 -4.31 -12.79 -2.79
N THR A 460 -4.10 -13.80 -3.63
CA THR A 460 -3.65 -15.13 -3.19
C THR A 460 -2.14 -15.25 -2.98
N VAL A 461 -1.36 -14.29 -3.50
CA VAL A 461 0.11 -14.34 -3.50
C VAL A 461 0.62 -13.42 -2.40
N PRO A 462 1.33 -13.93 -1.38
CA PRO A 462 1.90 -13.09 -0.35
C PRO A 462 2.85 -12.04 -0.93
N TYR A 463 2.79 -10.86 -0.35
CA TYR A 463 3.59 -9.71 -0.69
C TYR A 463 4.28 -9.20 0.57
N GLY A 464 5.47 -8.64 0.41
CA GLY A 464 6.11 -7.85 1.46
C GLY A 464 7.60 -8.02 1.59
N GLY A 465 8.23 -7.06 2.27
CA GLY A 465 9.67 -6.87 2.21
C GLY A 465 10.52 -7.86 3.02
N VAL A 466 11.83 -7.78 2.77
CA VAL A 466 12.89 -8.23 3.67
C VAL A 466 13.84 -7.07 3.95
N LYS A 467 14.84 -7.26 4.83
CA LYS A 467 15.78 -6.21 5.28
C LYS A 467 15.00 -5.00 5.85
N GLN A 468 15.31 -3.76 5.44
CA GLN A 468 14.60 -2.57 5.89
C GLN A 468 13.29 -2.30 5.15
N SER A 469 12.95 -3.08 4.12
CA SER A 469 11.62 -2.99 3.47
C SER A 469 10.50 -3.63 4.30
N GLY A 470 10.81 -4.13 5.49
CA GLY A 470 9.82 -4.57 6.48
C GLY A 470 9.88 -6.06 6.81
N HIS A 471 8.88 -6.50 7.54
CA HIS A 471 8.71 -7.89 7.99
C HIS A 471 7.23 -8.17 8.29
N GLY A 472 6.85 -9.46 8.24
CA GLY A 472 5.47 -9.87 8.06
C GLY A 472 5.15 -10.03 6.56
N ARG A 473 3.92 -10.40 6.24
CA ARG A 473 3.45 -10.49 4.85
C ARG A 473 2.05 -9.95 4.74
N THR A 474 1.80 -9.17 3.70
CA THR A 474 0.45 -8.81 3.27
C THR A 474 -0.03 -9.78 2.20
N LEU A 475 -1.34 -9.91 2.01
CA LEU A 475 -1.95 -10.82 1.03
C LEU A 475 -1.68 -12.30 1.30
N GLY A 476 -2.39 -13.15 0.56
CA GLY A 476 -2.29 -14.60 0.65
C GLY A 476 -2.63 -15.16 2.04
N ALA A 477 -2.47 -16.47 2.17
CA ALA A 477 -2.68 -17.17 3.44
C ALA A 477 -1.71 -16.70 4.54
N ALA A 478 -0.47 -16.34 4.15
CA ALA A 478 0.60 -15.97 5.08
C ALA A 478 0.24 -14.75 5.94
N SER A 479 -0.48 -13.77 5.38
CA SER A 479 -0.92 -12.58 6.13
C SER A 479 -1.83 -12.88 7.32
N LEU A 480 -2.53 -14.02 7.33
CA LEU A 480 -3.41 -14.39 8.44
C LEU A 480 -2.62 -14.76 9.70
N ASP A 481 -1.34 -15.10 9.57
CA ASP A 481 -0.46 -15.33 10.72
C ASP A 481 -0.25 -14.05 11.53
N ASP A 482 -0.22 -12.88 10.90
CA ASP A 482 -0.05 -11.58 11.57
C ASP A 482 -1.30 -11.17 12.38
N PHE A 483 -2.46 -11.73 12.04
CA PHE A 483 -3.76 -11.43 12.64
C PHE A 483 -4.31 -12.55 13.53
N THR A 484 -3.55 -13.64 13.70
CA THR A 484 -3.92 -14.76 14.57
C THR A 484 -2.81 -15.12 15.54
N GLN A 485 -3.18 -15.88 16.58
CA GLN A 485 -2.25 -16.49 17.52
C GLN A 485 -2.61 -17.97 17.72
N VAL A 486 -1.58 -18.80 17.84
CA VAL A 486 -1.75 -20.22 18.11
C VAL A 486 -1.85 -20.44 19.63
N LYS A 487 -2.93 -21.06 20.07
CA LYS A 487 -3.10 -21.56 21.43
C LYS A 487 -2.97 -23.08 21.44
N SER A 488 -2.04 -23.60 22.21
CA SER A 488 -1.92 -25.04 22.45
C SER A 488 -2.70 -25.43 23.71
N VAL A 489 -3.56 -26.44 23.61
CA VAL A 489 -4.32 -27.00 24.73
C VAL A 489 -3.83 -28.41 24.99
N TRP A 490 -3.51 -28.68 26.26
CA TRP A 490 -3.12 -30.00 26.74
C TRP A 490 -4.21 -30.52 27.66
N MET A 491 -4.68 -31.72 27.40
CA MET A 491 -5.58 -32.44 28.29
C MET A 491 -4.90 -33.75 28.66
N LYS A 492 -4.68 -33.97 29.96
CA LYS A 492 -4.37 -35.30 30.44
C LYS A 492 -5.61 -36.15 30.22
N VAL A 493 -5.46 -37.25 29.49
CA VAL A 493 -6.50 -38.25 29.32
C VAL A 493 -6.12 -39.43 30.18
N ASP A 494 -6.83 -39.61 31.30
CA ASP A 494 -6.72 -40.84 32.08
C ASP A 494 -7.33 -41.96 31.22
N GLY A 495 -6.56 -43.04 30.99
CA GLY A 495 -6.90 -44.12 30.07
C GLY A 495 -8.13 -44.92 30.46
#